data_AF-A0A8T6U732-F1
#
_entry.id   AF-A0A8T6U732-F1
#
_cell.length_a   1.000
_cell.length_b   1.000
_cell.length_c   1.000
_cell.angle_alpha   90.00
_cell.angle_beta   90.00
_cell.angle_gamma   90.00
#
_symmetry.space_group_name_H-M   'P 1'
#
loop_
_entity.id
_entity.type
_entity.pdbx_description
1 polymer ?
#
loop_
_entity_poly.entity_id
_entity_poly.type
_entity_poly.pdbx_seq_one_letter_code
_entity_poly.pdbx_strand_id
1 'polypeptide(L)' 'MEMLKKAQKMLEKHPLCDHCLGRQFALLGYGLGNQKRGEAVKLLLTMKGHQLALSGKKAGFSLLKTVATKGS' A
#
# COMPACT_ATOMS: atom_id res chain seq x y z
N MET A 1 -2.50 12.18 -1.29
CA MET A 1 -2.38 11.85 0.15
C MET A 1 -0.97 11.38 0.46
N GLU A 2 -0.29 12.04 1.39
CA GLU A 2 1.11 11.75 1.75
C GLU A 2 1.30 10.37 2.39
N MET A 3 0.30 9.85 3.11
CA MET A 3 0.33 8.51 3.71
C MET A 3 0.54 7.39 2.68
N LEU A 4 -0.26 7.37 1.60
CA LEU A 4 -0.13 6.34 0.56
C LEU A 4 1.19 6.45 -0.21
N LYS A 5 1.73 7.67 -0.40
CA LYS A 5 3.07 7.83 -0.99
C LYS A 5 4.15 7.22 -0.09
N LYS A 6 4.06 7.43 1.23
CA LYS A 6 4.97 6.79 2.19
C LYS A 6 4.84 5.26 2.16
N ALA A 7 3.61 4.73 2.23
CA ALA A 7 3.36 3.29 2.17
C ALA A 7 3.93 2.65 0.89
N GLN A 8 3.71 3.29 -0.26
CA GLN A 8 4.29 2.86 -1.54
C GLN A 8 5.82 2.80 -1.47
N LYS A 9 6.49 3.86 -1.00
CA LYS A 9 7.97 3.90 -0.87
C LYS A 9 8.49 2.80 0.08
N MET A 10 7.74 2.47 1.13
CA MET A 10 8.12 1.41 2.05
C MET A 10 8.07 0.04 1.38
N LEU A 11 6.98 -0.26 0.65
CA LEU A 11 6.84 -1.49 -0.11
C LEU A 11 7.86 -1.58 -1.24
N GLU A 12 8.20 -0.47 -1.92
CA GLU A 12 9.25 -0.45 -2.94
C GLU A 12 10.62 -0.87 -2.37
N LYS A 13 10.90 -0.55 -1.10
CA LYS A 13 12.17 -0.88 -0.42
C LYS A 13 12.16 -2.24 0.26
N HIS A 14 11.06 -2.64 0.89
CA HIS A 14 11.00 -3.83 1.73
C HIS A 14 9.68 -4.59 1.53
N PRO A 15 9.70 -5.94 1.52
CA PRO A 15 8.48 -6.73 1.61
C PRO A 15 7.85 -6.54 3.01
N LEU A 16 6.57 -6.18 3.06
CA LEU A 16 5.83 -5.95 4.29
C LEU A 16 4.45 -6.61 4.22
N CYS A 17 4.21 -7.56 5.14
CA CYS A 17 2.88 -8.10 5.38
C CYS A 17 1.95 -7.03 5.98
N ASP A 18 0.66 -7.34 6.04
CA ASP A 18 -0.37 -6.40 6.50
C ASP A 18 -0.12 -5.92 7.93
N HIS A 19 0.18 -6.84 8.85
CA HIS A 19 0.58 -6.48 10.22
C HIS A 19 1.77 -5.50 10.27
N CYS A 20 2.82 -5.75 9.47
CA CYS A 20 4.03 -4.92 9.49
C CYS A 20 3.78 -3.54 8.89
N LEU A 21 3.05 -3.47 7.76
CA LEU A 21 2.71 -2.21 7.11
C LEU A 21 1.74 -1.40 7.98
N GLY A 22 0.71 -2.03 8.55
CA GLY A 22 -0.24 -1.38 9.43
C GLY A 22 0.42 -0.79 10.69
N ARG A 23 1.40 -1.49 11.27
CA ARG A 23 2.18 -0.99 12.40
C ARG A 23 2.88 0.36 12.11
N GLN A 24 3.29 0.61 10.87
CA GLN A 24 3.94 1.87 10.48
C GLN A 24 3.00 3.08 10.59
N PHE A 25 1.69 2.81 10.62
CA PHE A 25 0.65 3.82 10.73
C PHE A 25 -0.10 3.72 12.06
N ALA A 26 0.52 3.17 13.11
CA ALA A 26 -0.05 2.88 14.44
C ALA A 26 -0.86 4.05 15.07
N LEU A 27 -0.50 5.29 14.75
CA LEU A 27 -1.16 6.50 15.26
C LEU A 27 -2.41 6.93 14.47
N LEU A 28 -2.74 6.28 13.36
CA LEU A 28 -3.88 6.61 12.50
C LEU A 28 -4.94 5.48 12.51
N GLY A 29 -6.23 5.82 12.62
CA GLY A 29 -7.29 4.80 12.63
C GLY A 29 -7.37 4.07 13.97
N TYR A 30 -7.64 4.83 15.04
CA TYR A 30 -7.82 4.32 16.41
C TYR A 30 -8.83 3.16 16.46
N GLY A 31 -8.56 2.17 17.32
CA GLY A 31 -9.39 0.96 17.45
C GLY A 31 -9.19 -0.10 16.36
N LEU A 32 -8.43 0.18 15.30
CA LEU A 32 -8.12 -0.81 14.27
C LEU A 32 -6.84 -1.59 14.62
N GLY A 33 -6.89 -2.91 14.48
CA GLY A 33 -5.69 -3.75 14.51
C GLY A 33 -4.74 -3.44 13.33
N ASN A 34 -3.45 -3.76 13.51
CA ASN A 34 -2.44 -3.56 12.47
C ASN A 34 -2.75 -4.33 11.18
N GLN A 35 -3.29 -5.54 11.27
CA GLN A 35 -3.70 -6.35 10.12
C GLN A 35 -4.70 -5.59 9.23
N LYS A 36 -5.86 -5.23 9.79
CA LYS A 36 -6.92 -4.49 9.07
C LYS A 36 -6.42 -3.17 8.49
N ARG A 37 -5.50 -2.51 9.18
CA ARG A 37 -4.88 -1.26 8.72
C ARG A 37 -3.96 -1.49 7.51
N GLY A 38 -3.13 -2.53 7.57
CA GLY A 38 -2.26 -2.93 6.46
C GLY A 38 -3.06 -3.32 5.22
N GLU A 39 -4.07 -4.17 5.40
CA GLU A 39 -4.99 -4.59 4.33
C GLU A 39 -5.65 -3.37 3.67
N ALA A 40 -6.19 -2.44 4.46
CA ALA A 40 -6.81 -1.23 3.95
C ALA A 40 -5.83 -0.34 3.16
N VAL A 41 -4.59 -0.18 3.65
CA VAL A 41 -3.55 0.58 2.96
C VAL A 41 -3.17 -0.10 1.64
N LYS A 42 -2.98 -1.42 1.62
CA LYS A 42 -2.66 -2.16 0.39
C LYS A 42 -3.81 -2.11 -0.61
N LEU A 43 -5.05 -2.25 -0.16
CA LEU A 43 -6.24 -2.12 -1.01
C LEU A 43 -6.27 -0.76 -1.70
N LEU A 44 -6.04 0.33 -0.95
CA LEU A 44 -5.99 1.68 -1.51
C LEU A 44 -4.82 1.86 -2.50
N LEU A 45 -3.65 1.26 -2.24
CA LEU A 45 -2.54 1.26 -3.18
C LEU A 45 -2.86 0.49 -4.47
N THR A 46 -3.54 -0.65 -4.36
CA THR A 46 -4.02 -1.43 -5.50
C THR A 46 -5.02 -0.63 -6.34
N MET A 47 -6.02 -0.02 -5.71
CA MET A 47 -7.00 0.83 -6.40
C MET A 47 -6.33 2.01 -7.11
N LYS A 48 -5.39 2.70 -6.43
CA LYS A 48 -4.59 3.77 -7.03
C LYS A 48 -3.75 3.27 -8.22
N GLY A 49 -3.11 2.11 -8.09
CA GLY A 49 -2.34 1.49 -9.16
C GLY A 49 -3.20 1.17 -10.38
N HIS A 50 -4.39 0.62 -10.15
CA HIS A 50 -5.36 0.33 -11.19
C HIS A 50 -5.85 1.59 -11.90
N GLN A 51 -6.24 2.64 -11.17
CA GLN A 51 -6.65 3.92 -11.74
C GLN A 51 -5.55 4.55 -12.63
N LEU A 52 -4.28 4.48 -12.20
CA LEU A 52 -3.15 4.96 -12.99
C LEU A 52 -2.93 4.13 -14.25
N ALA A 53 -3.08 2.80 -14.16
CA ALA A 53 -2.95 1.91 -15.31
C ALA A 53 -4.03 2.18 -16.36
N LEU A 54 -5.29 2.35 -15.93
CA LEU A 54 -6.40 2.75 -16.82
C LEU A 54 -6.17 4.11 -17.47
N SER A 55 -5.45 5.01 -16.82
CA SER A 55 -5.06 6.31 -17.37
C SER A 55 -3.84 6.24 -18.31
N GLY A 56 -3.40 5.05 -18.71
CA GLY A 56 -2.24 4.83 -19.59
C GLY A 56 -0.87 5.07 -18.94
N LYS A 57 -0.81 5.30 -17.62
CA LYS A 57 0.45 5.61 -16.92
C LYS A 57 1.17 4.32 -16.52
N LYS A 58 2.37 4.08 -17.05
CA LYS A 58 3.25 2.93 -16.72
C LYS A 58 3.51 2.77 -15.21
N ALA A 59 3.48 3.87 -14.46
CA ALA A 59 3.60 3.86 -13.00
C ALA A 59 2.49 3.04 -12.31
N GLY A 60 1.29 2.94 -12.92
CA GLY A 60 0.21 2.11 -12.38
C GLY A 60 0.55 0.63 -12.34
N PHE A 61 1.03 0.07 -13.46
CA PHE A 61 1.50 -1.32 -13.53
C PHE A 61 2.67 -1.59 -12.58
N SER A 62 3.60 -0.63 -12.45
CA SER A 62 4.74 -0.75 -11.54
C SER A 62 4.29 -0.81 -10.07
N LEU A 63 3.30 0.00 -9.70
CA LEU A 63 2.71 -0.03 -8.35
C LEU A 63 1.97 -1.33 -8.09
N LEU A 64 1.13 -1.79 -9.03
CA LEU A 64 0.42 -3.07 -8.91
C LEU A 64 1.39 -4.24 -8.73
N LYS A 65 2.46 -4.29 -9.53
CA LYS A 65 3.53 -5.29 -9.40
C LYS A 65 4.19 -5.24 -8.02
N THR A 66 4.45 -4.04 -7.50
CA THR A 66 5.06 -3.86 -6.18
C THR A 66 4.16 -4.40 -5.08
N VAL A 67 2.87 -4.05 -5.09
CA VAL A 67 1.91 -4.56 -4.08
C VAL A 67 1.78 -6.07 -4.16
N ALA A 68 1.70 -6.65 -5.37
CA ALA A 68 1.58 -8.10 -5.56
C ALA A 68 2.81 -8.90 -5.09
N THR A 69 4.02 -8.35 -5.25
CA THR A 69 5.27 -9.08 -4.95
C THR A 69 5.84 -8.80 -3.57
N LYS A 70 5.52 -7.64 -2.98
CA LYS A 70 6.08 -7.18 -1.71
C LYS A 70 5.02 -6.96 -0.62
N GLY A 71 3.75 -7.12 -0.95
CA GLY A 71 2.63 -7.02 -0.03
C GLY A 71 2.09 -8.36 0.45
N SER A 72 2.88 -9.43 0.40
CA SER A 72 2.55 -10.73 1.00
C SER A 72 2.61 -10.67 2.52
#